data_AF-A0A060CHI5-F1
#
_entry.id   AF-A0A060CHI5-F1
#
_cell.length_a   1.000
_cell.length_b   1.000
_cell.length_c   1.000
_cell.angle_alpha   90.00
_cell.angle_beta   90.00
_cell.angle_gamma   90.00
#
_symmetry.space_group_name_H-M   'P 1'
#
loop_
_entity.id
_entity.type
_entity.pdbx_description
1 polymer ?
#
loop_
_entity_poly.entity_id
_entity_poly.type
_entity_poly.pdbx_seq_one_letter_code
_entity_poly.pdbx_strand_id
1 'polypeptide(L)'
;MSFYRHMYNPGKGYEDEKLPTVNVTIQNTISAKALDTYNHAFGSTLGGENCAFMRNLWASNSGRNPSIGWFGVFNFVNNVVYNWVHRSSDGGDYRAMFNMINNYYKPGPLTPKNTPVGHRILKPEAGRSRLDYKVYGKVYSCRAILWRVIPRLRKTIGMEDSD
;
A
#
# COMPACT_ATOMS: atom_id res chain seq x y z
N MET A 1 9.74 5.79 -6.09
CA MET A 1 10.30 6.22 -4.78
C MET A 1 10.33 5.03 -3.81
N SER A 2 11.39 4.81 -3.03
CA SER A 2 11.44 3.74 -2.02
C SER A 2 11.96 4.28 -0.69
N PHE A 3 11.14 4.24 0.36
CA PHE A 3 11.46 4.85 1.65
C PHE A 3 10.72 4.14 2.79
N TYR A 4 11.42 3.24 3.50
CA TYR A 4 10.79 2.44 4.57
C TYR A 4 11.79 1.76 5.53
N ARG A 5 13.03 1.54 5.10
CA ARG A 5 14.08 0.92 5.91
C ARG A 5 15.46 1.40 5.47
N HIS A 6 16.45 1.17 6.31
CA HIS A 6 17.87 1.38 6.03
C HIS A 6 18.70 0.23 6.61
N MET A 7 19.95 0.11 6.15
CA MET A 7 20.94 -0.77 6.78
C MET A 7 21.66 0.03 7.86
N TYR A 8 21.81 -0.55 9.05
CA TYR A 8 22.53 0.02 10.17
C TYR A 8 23.66 -0.93 10.55
N ASN A 9 24.89 -0.40 10.67
CA ASN A 9 26.04 -1.16 11.14
C ASN A 9 26.33 -0.77 12.60
N PRO A 10 26.08 -1.66 13.58
CA PRO A 10 26.32 -1.39 15.00
C PRO A 10 27.81 -1.38 15.40
N GLY A 11 28.72 -1.78 14.51
CA GLY A 11 30.16 -1.77 14.75
C GLY A 11 30.83 -3.14 14.56
N LYS A 12 32.14 -3.18 14.77
CA LYS A 12 32.98 -4.36 14.53
C LYS A 12 32.53 -5.55 15.39
N GLY A 13 32.29 -6.70 14.74
CA GLY A 13 31.91 -7.95 15.39
C GLY A 13 30.40 -8.20 15.49
N TYR A 14 29.59 -7.25 15.01
CA TYR A 14 28.14 -7.39 14.91
C TYR A 14 27.70 -7.42 13.44
N GLU A 15 26.58 -8.10 13.18
CA GLU A 15 25.97 -8.16 11.86
C GLU A 15 25.22 -6.86 11.51
N ASP A 16 25.14 -6.54 10.22
CA ASP A 16 24.35 -5.40 9.75
C ASP A 16 22.85 -5.64 9.97
N GLU A 17 22.18 -4.64 10.52
CA GLU A 17 20.77 -4.69 10.86
C GLU A 17 19.91 -3.97 9.81
N LYS A 18 18.72 -4.53 9.53
CA LYS A 18 17.68 -3.85 8.74
C LYS A 18 16.74 -3.14 9.68
N LEU A 19 16.91 -1.82 9.78
CA LEU A 19 16.09 -0.99 10.68
C LEU A 19 15.03 -0.21 9.91
N PRO A 20 13.85 0.03 10.51
CA PRO A 20 12.84 0.87 9.91
C PRO A 20 13.37 2.29 9.72
N THR A 21 12.88 2.96 8.68
CA THR A 21 12.84 4.41 8.75
C THR A 21 11.79 4.81 9.78
N VAL A 22 12.07 5.79 10.62
CA VAL A 22 11.16 6.23 11.69
C VAL A 22 10.70 7.67 11.48
N ASN A 23 9.51 8.00 11.96
CA ASN A 23 8.99 9.38 12.04
C ASN A 23 8.97 10.10 10.67
N VAL A 24 8.34 9.47 9.69
CA VAL A 24 8.30 9.97 8.31
C VAL A 24 6.95 10.58 8.01
N THR A 25 6.93 11.77 7.42
CA THR A 25 5.73 12.32 6.77
C THR A 25 6.01 12.69 5.33
N ILE A 26 5.17 12.22 4.40
CA ILE A 26 5.12 12.72 3.02
C ILE A 26 3.73 13.27 2.77
N GLN A 27 3.66 14.55 2.38
CA GLN A 27 2.39 15.22 2.18
C GLN A 27 2.42 16.20 1.01
N ASN A 28 1.25 16.39 0.38
CA ASN A 28 1.04 17.33 -0.71
C ASN A 28 1.96 17.07 -1.93
N THR A 29 2.25 15.81 -2.23
CA THR A 29 3.15 15.41 -3.33
C THR A 29 2.42 14.67 -4.45
N ILE A 30 3.10 14.50 -5.60
CA ILE A 30 2.62 13.73 -6.75
C ILE A 30 3.66 12.64 -7.08
N SER A 31 3.20 11.40 -7.21
CA SER A 31 3.96 10.25 -7.71
C SER A 31 3.22 9.67 -8.91
N ALA A 32 3.69 9.98 -10.12
CA ALA A 32 2.92 9.66 -11.33
C ALA A 32 3.79 9.31 -12.53
N LYS A 33 3.21 8.56 -13.47
CA LYS A 33 3.79 8.21 -14.77
C LYS A 33 5.21 7.62 -14.65
N ALA A 34 5.37 6.64 -13.77
CA ALA A 34 6.63 5.92 -13.67
C ALA A 34 7.06 5.33 -15.03
N LEU A 35 8.36 5.35 -15.30
CA LEU A 35 8.95 4.85 -16.54
C LEU A 35 8.73 3.32 -16.66
N ASP A 36 8.29 2.87 -17.84
CA ASP A 36 7.81 1.49 -18.05
C ASP A 36 8.59 0.69 -19.10
N THR A 37 9.91 0.87 -19.19
CA THR A 37 10.74 0.16 -20.18
C THR A 37 10.66 -1.38 -20.04
N TYR A 38 10.47 -1.87 -18.82
CA TYR A 38 10.49 -3.30 -18.49
C TYR A 38 9.26 -3.75 -17.68
N ASN A 39 8.10 -3.11 -17.90
CA ASN A 39 6.87 -3.41 -17.15
C ASN A 39 7.02 -3.22 -15.62
N HIS A 40 7.91 -2.31 -15.20
CA HIS A 40 8.23 -2.01 -13.80
C HIS A 40 7.98 -0.54 -13.44
N ALA A 41 6.91 0.06 -13.97
CA ALA A 41 6.46 1.41 -13.64
C ALA A 41 5.73 1.51 -12.28
N PHE A 42 6.43 1.29 -11.16
CA PHE A 42 5.83 1.33 -9.82
C PHE A 42 5.90 2.71 -9.16
N GLY A 43 4.82 3.12 -8.49
CA GLY A 43 4.72 4.43 -7.83
C GLY A 43 5.69 4.56 -6.66
N SER A 44 5.51 3.72 -5.65
CA SER A 44 6.40 3.75 -4.48
C SER A 44 6.33 2.53 -3.57
N THR A 45 7.42 2.26 -2.86
CA THR A 45 7.43 1.41 -1.66
C THR A 45 7.67 2.29 -0.44
N LEU A 46 6.69 2.40 0.44
CA LEU A 46 6.68 3.31 1.59
C LEU A 46 6.46 2.54 2.89
N GLY A 47 6.80 3.14 4.01
CA GLY A 47 6.55 2.58 5.33
C GLY A 47 7.64 2.99 6.31
N GLY A 48 7.88 2.12 7.28
CA GLY A 48 8.68 2.44 8.46
C GLY A 48 7.79 2.43 9.70
N GLU A 49 8.33 2.89 10.83
CA GLU A 49 7.57 3.02 12.06
C GLU A 49 7.18 4.48 12.30
N ASN A 50 5.94 4.68 12.76
CA ASN A 50 5.35 6.01 12.94
C ASN A 50 5.40 6.87 11.65
N CYS A 51 4.78 6.37 10.58
CA CYS A 51 4.78 7.05 9.28
C CYS A 51 3.39 7.57 8.90
N ALA A 52 3.35 8.71 8.22
CA ALA A 52 2.15 9.33 7.69
C ALA A 52 2.30 9.79 6.23
N PHE A 53 1.33 9.40 5.41
CA PHE A 53 1.27 9.74 3.99
C PHE A 53 -0.08 10.37 3.72
N MET A 54 -0.11 11.68 3.51
CA MET A 54 -1.37 12.41 3.45
C MET A 54 -1.49 13.45 2.33
N ARG A 55 -2.69 13.56 1.74
CA ARG A 55 -2.99 14.55 0.68
C ARG A 55 -2.05 14.47 -0.53
N ASN A 56 -1.60 13.27 -0.88
CA ASN A 56 -0.77 13.02 -2.04
C ASN A 56 -1.60 12.46 -3.20
N LEU A 57 -1.05 12.53 -4.41
CA LEU A 57 -1.58 11.92 -5.62
C LEU A 57 -0.65 10.81 -6.13
N TRP A 58 -1.15 9.58 -6.21
CA TRP A 58 -0.57 8.51 -7.03
C TRP A 58 -1.37 8.37 -8.32
N ALA A 59 -0.73 8.54 -9.48
CA ALA A 59 -1.46 8.54 -10.75
C ALA A 59 -0.72 7.83 -11.88
N SER A 60 -1.43 6.93 -12.57
CA SER A 60 -0.92 6.31 -13.80
C SER A 60 0.42 5.59 -13.64
N ASN A 61 0.63 4.93 -12.50
CA ASN A 61 1.70 3.96 -12.31
C ASN A 61 1.10 2.55 -12.44
N SER A 62 1.87 1.59 -12.96
CA SER A 62 1.38 0.23 -13.18
C SER A 62 0.97 -0.48 -11.89
N GLY A 63 1.69 -0.22 -10.79
CA GLY A 63 1.44 -0.80 -9.49
C GLY A 63 2.07 -0.03 -8.33
N ARG A 64 1.88 -0.54 -7.10
CA ARG A 64 2.46 0.00 -5.86
C ARG A 64 2.11 1.48 -5.64
N ASN A 65 0.82 1.74 -5.42
CA ASN A 65 0.24 3.07 -5.27
C ASN A 65 -0.38 3.29 -3.86
N PRO A 66 0.41 3.32 -2.78
CA PRO A 66 1.77 2.84 -2.60
C PRO A 66 1.82 1.34 -2.22
N SER A 67 3.01 0.73 -2.27
CA SER A 67 3.28 -0.55 -1.59
C SER A 67 3.83 -0.31 -0.20
N ILE A 68 3.44 -1.13 0.77
CA ILE A 68 3.91 -1.05 2.16
C ILE A 68 5.10 -2.00 2.34
N GLY A 69 6.28 -1.44 2.57
CA GLY A 69 7.56 -2.16 2.62
C GLY A 69 7.99 -2.65 4.00
N TRP A 70 7.32 -2.19 5.07
CA TRP A 70 7.64 -2.52 6.46
C TRP A 70 6.37 -2.90 7.24
N PHE A 71 6.54 -3.43 8.45
CA PHE A 71 5.43 -3.62 9.39
C PHE A 71 5.20 -2.36 10.25
N GLY A 72 4.22 -2.40 11.16
CA GLY A 72 3.91 -1.26 12.04
C GLY A 72 2.77 -0.37 11.52
N VAL A 73 2.64 0.83 12.11
CA VAL A 73 1.53 1.76 11.81
C VAL A 73 1.78 2.48 10.49
N PHE A 74 0.89 2.26 9.53
CA PHE A 74 0.89 2.90 8.22
C PHE A 74 -0.31 3.83 8.08
N ASN A 75 -0.11 5.14 8.20
CA ASN A 75 -1.18 6.11 8.02
C ASN A 75 -1.25 6.59 6.57
N PHE A 76 -2.35 6.27 5.89
CA PHE A 76 -2.64 6.67 4.52
C PHE A 76 -3.94 7.47 4.51
N VAL A 77 -3.83 8.79 4.50
CA VAL A 77 -4.97 9.69 4.80
C VAL A 77 -5.20 10.74 3.73
N ASN A 78 -6.43 10.90 3.23
CA ASN A 78 -6.81 11.96 2.28
C ASN A 78 -6.04 11.93 0.95
N ASN A 79 -5.55 10.78 0.49
CA ASN A 79 -4.81 10.68 -0.76
C ASN A 79 -5.72 10.38 -1.95
N VAL A 80 -5.23 10.66 -3.16
CA VAL A 80 -5.86 10.25 -4.42
C VAL A 80 -5.02 9.16 -5.07
N VAL A 81 -5.66 8.07 -5.47
CA VAL A 81 -5.05 6.98 -6.24
C VAL A 81 -5.83 6.81 -7.55
N TYR A 82 -5.15 7.01 -8.67
CA TYR A 82 -5.76 7.05 -9.99
C TYR A 82 -5.06 6.16 -11.01
N ASN A 83 -5.84 5.47 -11.84
CA ASN A 83 -5.38 4.79 -13.05
C ASN A 83 -4.22 3.81 -12.84
N TRP A 84 -4.34 2.91 -11.86
CA TRP A 84 -3.40 1.80 -11.71
C TRP A 84 -3.68 0.70 -12.75
N VAL A 85 -2.68 -0.13 -13.06
CA VAL A 85 -2.85 -1.25 -14.01
C VAL A 85 -3.22 -2.52 -13.25
N HIS A 86 -2.30 -3.06 -12.44
CA HIS A 86 -2.49 -4.36 -11.78
C HIS A 86 -2.54 -4.25 -10.25
N ARG A 87 -2.05 -3.15 -9.66
CA ARG A 87 -2.04 -2.95 -8.20
C ARG A 87 -2.32 -1.50 -7.79
N SER A 88 -3.32 -1.32 -6.92
CA SER A 88 -3.52 -0.08 -6.15
C SER A 88 -2.54 -0.06 -4.97
N SER A 89 -3.01 -0.16 -3.73
CA SER A 89 -2.14 -0.31 -2.55
C SER A 89 -1.94 -1.80 -2.22
N ASP A 90 -0.73 -2.20 -1.84
CA ASP A 90 -0.38 -3.61 -1.52
C ASP A 90 0.76 -3.69 -0.49
N GLY A 91 1.11 -4.90 -0.03
CA GLY A 91 2.24 -5.09 0.87
C GLY A 91 1.86 -5.05 2.35
N GLY A 92 2.88 -4.92 3.21
CA GLY A 92 2.77 -5.07 4.67
C GLY A 92 2.48 -6.52 5.07
N ASP A 93 3.18 -7.01 6.10
CA ASP A 93 2.98 -8.37 6.61
C ASP A 93 1.88 -8.41 7.70
N TYR A 94 1.74 -9.57 8.34
CA TYR A 94 0.79 -9.80 9.43
C TYR A 94 0.90 -8.86 10.65
N ARG A 95 2.01 -8.13 10.78
CA ARG A 95 2.27 -7.15 11.86
C ARG A 95 1.96 -5.72 11.42
N ALA A 96 1.57 -5.49 10.17
CA ALA A 96 1.19 -4.17 9.69
C ALA A 96 -0.18 -3.75 10.25
N MET A 97 -0.28 -2.47 10.59
CA MET A 97 -1.51 -1.80 11.02
C MET A 97 -1.80 -0.66 10.05
N PHE A 98 -2.78 -0.86 9.16
CA PHE A 98 -3.10 0.09 8.11
C PHE A 98 -4.23 1.02 8.52
N ASN A 99 -3.99 2.32 8.52
CA ASN A 99 -5.01 3.35 8.68
C ASN A 99 -5.30 3.97 7.31
N MET A 100 -6.31 3.44 6.62
CA MET A 100 -6.73 3.84 5.28
C MET A 100 -7.93 4.80 5.37
N ILE A 101 -7.68 6.09 5.57
CA ILE A 101 -8.72 7.06 5.93
C ILE A 101 -8.96 8.08 4.80
N ASN A 102 -10.19 8.18 4.34
CA ASN A 102 -10.69 9.22 3.43
C ASN A 102 -9.87 9.38 2.14
N ASN A 103 -9.33 8.27 1.64
CA ASN A 103 -8.63 8.24 0.36
C ASN A 103 -9.64 8.08 -0.79
N TYR A 104 -9.35 8.70 -1.92
CA TYR A 104 -10.15 8.62 -3.14
C TYR A 104 -9.46 7.73 -4.17
N TYR A 105 -10.15 6.66 -4.55
CA TYR A 105 -9.69 5.71 -5.57
C TYR A 105 -10.53 5.87 -6.83
N LYS A 106 -9.88 6.06 -7.97
CA LYS A 106 -10.55 6.14 -9.27
C LYS A 106 -9.84 5.26 -10.29
N PRO A 107 -10.46 4.13 -10.69
CA PRO A 107 -9.99 3.34 -11.83
C PRO A 107 -9.90 4.20 -13.09
N GLY A 108 -8.80 4.11 -13.81
CA GLY A 108 -8.57 4.85 -15.04
C GLY A 108 -8.68 3.98 -16.29
N PRO A 109 -8.25 4.47 -17.47
CA PRO A 109 -8.29 3.72 -18.71
C PRO A 109 -7.53 2.38 -18.68
N LEU A 110 -6.43 2.30 -17.93
CA LEU A 110 -5.61 1.09 -17.87
C LEU A 110 -6.01 0.13 -16.74
N THR A 111 -6.92 0.55 -15.85
CA THR A 111 -7.38 -0.30 -14.76
C THR A 111 -8.40 -1.32 -15.30
N PRO A 112 -8.22 -2.64 -15.09
CA PRO A 112 -9.23 -3.64 -15.42
C PRO A 112 -10.47 -3.46 -14.54
N LYS A 113 -11.45 -2.71 -15.02
CA LYS A 113 -12.63 -2.28 -14.23
C LYS A 113 -13.60 -3.42 -13.90
N ASN A 114 -13.58 -4.50 -14.68
CA ASN A 114 -14.49 -5.64 -14.52
C ASN A 114 -13.86 -6.78 -13.71
N THR A 115 -12.72 -6.55 -13.06
CA THR A 115 -12.05 -7.54 -12.20
C THR A 115 -11.83 -6.96 -10.80
N PRO A 116 -11.50 -7.79 -9.79
CA PRO A 116 -11.22 -7.30 -8.44
C PRO A 116 -10.14 -6.22 -8.37
N VAL A 117 -9.25 -6.14 -9.37
CA VAL A 117 -8.21 -5.10 -9.45
C VAL A 117 -8.82 -3.71 -9.50
N GLY A 118 -9.93 -3.51 -10.24
CA GLY A 118 -10.61 -2.22 -10.35
C GLY A 118 -11.30 -1.76 -9.05
N HIS A 119 -11.53 -2.68 -8.11
CA HIS A 119 -12.23 -2.39 -6.85
C HIS A 119 -11.35 -2.47 -5.61
N ARG A 120 -10.07 -2.80 -5.79
CA ARG A 120 -9.14 -3.05 -4.69
C ARG A 120 -8.62 -1.74 -4.12
N ILE A 121 -8.82 -1.53 -2.82
CA ILE A 121 -8.23 -0.42 -2.06
C ILE A 121 -6.83 -0.81 -1.56
N LEU A 122 -6.73 -1.98 -0.93
CA LEU A 122 -5.51 -2.51 -0.33
C LEU A 122 -5.48 -4.04 -0.48
N LYS A 123 -4.30 -4.61 -0.75
CA LYS A 123 -4.01 -6.05 -0.61
C LYS A 123 -2.90 -6.26 0.41
N PRO A 124 -3.23 -6.55 1.69
CA PRO A 124 -2.24 -6.95 2.68
C PRO A 124 -1.57 -8.26 2.25
N GLU A 125 -0.28 -8.42 2.53
CA GLU A 125 0.40 -9.68 2.28
C GLU A 125 0.41 -10.54 3.55
N ALA A 126 0.27 -11.85 3.36
CA ALA A 126 0.42 -12.78 4.47
C ALA A 126 1.89 -12.82 4.90
N GLY A 127 2.13 -13.02 6.20
CA GLY A 127 3.47 -13.37 6.67
C GLY A 127 3.99 -14.64 5.98
N ARG A 128 5.30 -14.78 5.83
CA ARG A 128 5.93 -16.03 5.34
C ARG A 128 6.03 -17.10 6.44
N SER A 129 5.04 -17.15 7.33
CA SER A 129 5.02 -18.11 8.43
C SER A 129 4.78 -19.52 7.89
N ARG A 130 5.30 -20.54 8.57
CA ARG A 130 5.04 -21.96 8.26
C ARG A 130 3.72 -22.47 8.86
N LEU A 131 2.87 -21.56 9.34
CA LEU A 131 1.55 -21.91 9.84
C LEU A 131 0.69 -22.47 8.70
N ASP A 132 -0.20 -23.37 9.05
CA ASP A 132 -1.21 -23.98 8.19
C ASP A 132 -2.29 -22.98 7.74
N TYR A 133 -2.37 -21.81 8.37
CA TYR A 133 -3.25 -20.71 8.00
C TYR A 133 -2.47 -19.41 7.71
N LYS A 134 -3.09 -18.54 6.90
CA LYS A 134 -2.53 -17.22 6.56
C LYS A 134 -2.94 -16.17 7.58
N VAL A 135 -1.99 -15.39 8.05
CA VAL A 135 -2.23 -14.22 8.92
C VAL A 135 -1.88 -12.96 8.17
N TYR A 136 -2.74 -11.95 8.27
CA TYR A 136 -2.64 -10.67 7.56
C TYR A 136 -2.65 -9.51 8.55
N GLY A 137 -2.13 -8.36 8.10
CA GLY A 137 -2.14 -7.13 8.89
C GLY A 137 -3.55 -6.60 9.13
N LYS A 138 -3.72 -5.81 10.19
CA LYS A 138 -5.01 -5.25 10.58
C LYS A 138 -5.28 -3.97 9.79
N VAL A 139 -6.48 -3.86 9.22
CA VAL A 139 -6.88 -2.70 8.42
C VAL A 139 -7.99 -1.94 9.14
N TYR A 140 -7.73 -0.68 9.47
CA TYR A 140 -8.74 0.31 9.79
C TYR A 140 -9.03 1.16 8.56
N SER A 141 -10.27 1.13 8.08
CA SER A 141 -10.70 1.87 6.89
C SER A 141 -11.93 2.72 7.19
N CYS A 142 -11.86 4.01 6.87
CA CYS A 142 -12.96 4.95 7.05
C CYS A 142 -13.05 5.88 5.84
N ARG A 143 -14.24 6.01 5.22
CA ARG A 143 -14.50 6.89 4.07
C ARG A 143 -13.54 6.73 2.87
N ALA A 144 -12.94 5.56 2.66
CA ALA A 144 -12.24 5.29 1.41
C ALA A 144 -13.28 5.19 0.27
N ILE A 145 -13.30 6.18 -0.63
CA ILE A 145 -14.31 6.29 -1.68
C ILE A 145 -13.74 5.74 -2.98
N LEU A 146 -14.40 4.73 -3.54
CA LEU A 146 -14.15 4.25 -4.90
C LEU A 146 -15.23 4.80 -5.82
N TRP A 147 -14.86 5.63 -6.80
CA TRP A 147 -15.82 6.20 -7.76
C TRP A 147 -16.42 5.07 -8.63
N ARG A 148 -17.75 4.90 -8.52
CA ARG A 148 -18.66 3.81 -9.00
C ARG A 148 -19.15 2.74 -8.01
N VAL A 149 -18.96 2.89 -6.69
CA VAL A 149 -19.68 2.03 -5.72
C VAL A 149 -20.51 2.86 -4.73
N ILE A 150 -21.75 3.18 -5.10
CA ILE A 150 -22.87 3.42 -4.18
C ILE A 150 -24.08 2.74 -4.86
N PRO A 151 -24.72 1.70 -4.26
CA PRO A 151 -25.11 1.64 -2.85
C PRO A 151 -24.90 0.26 -2.18
N ARG A 152 -23.89 0.15 -1.29
CA ARG A 152 -23.88 -0.67 -0.05
C ARG A 152 -22.42 -0.87 0.40
N LEU A 153 -21.94 0.05 1.23
CA LEU A 153 -20.73 -0.13 2.02
C LEU A 153 -21.00 -1.13 3.16
N ARG A 154 -21.04 -2.44 2.84
CA ARG A 154 -20.92 -3.56 3.79
C ARG A 154 -20.44 -4.80 3.05
N LYS A 155 -19.13 -4.86 2.77
CA LYS A 155 -18.30 -6.02 2.35
C LYS A 155 -17.27 -5.55 1.31
N THR A 156 -16.21 -4.88 1.75
CA THR A 156 -15.04 -4.66 0.88
C THR A 156 -13.77 -4.57 1.72
N ILE A 157 -13.53 -5.65 2.46
CA ILE A 157 -12.20 -6.09 2.84
C ILE A 157 -12.18 -7.55 2.39
N GLY A 158 -11.67 -7.78 1.18
CA GLY A 158 -11.62 -9.09 0.55
C GLY A 158 -10.61 -9.99 1.27
N MET A 159 -11.06 -10.61 2.35
CA MET A 159 -10.53 -11.88 2.83
C MET A 159 -11.51 -12.94 2.33
N GLU A 160 -11.29 -13.41 1.10
CA GLU A 160 -11.88 -14.66 0.64
C GLU A 160 -10.77 -15.70 0.74
N ASP A 161 -10.98 -16.67 1.63
CA ASP A 161 -10.27 -17.92 1.59
C ASP A 161 -10.62 -18.62 0.27
N SER A 162 -9.59 -19.05 -0.45
CA SER A 162 -9.75 -19.97 -1.56
C SER A 162 -10.03 -21.36 -0.98
N ASP A 163 -11.18 -21.93 -1.31
CA ASP A 163 -11.42 -23.38 -1.22
C ASP A 163 -10.31 -24.17 -1.94
#